data_AF-A0AB35KHD4-F1
#
_entry.id   AF-A0AB35KHD4-F1
#
_cell.length_a   1.000
_cell.length_b   1.000
_cell.length_c   1.000
_cell.angle_alpha   90.00
_cell.angle_beta   90.00
_cell.angle_gamma   90.00
#
_symmetry.space_group_name_H-M   'P 1'
#
loop_
_entity.id
_entity.type
_entity.pdbx_description
1 polymer ?
#
loop_
_entity_poly.entity_id
_entity_poly.type
_entity_poly.pdbx_seq_one_letter_code
_entity_poly.pdbx_strand_id
1 'polypeptide(L)'
;MARKGLLERRVEGAISPNQKFENNLNNNDEKPKQKEKHLFKNQKATIKISGEIKKNLEAIKVMQKLKYDYEAIQFLIDDFTQSLSPEEKRRYTVLKDNL
;
A
#
# COMPACT_ATOMS: atom_id res chain seq x y z
N MET A 1 -44.16 -36.90 -6.73
CA MET A 1 -43.66 -38.19 -6.21
C MET A 1 -42.15 -38.10 -6.03
N ALA A 2 -41.65 -37.97 -4.80
CA ALA A 2 -40.21 -37.96 -4.51
C ALA A 2 -39.69 -39.40 -4.47
N ARG A 3 -38.53 -39.66 -5.10
CA ARG A 3 -37.94 -41.00 -5.22
C ARG A 3 -37.53 -41.50 -3.83
N LYS A 4 -38.24 -42.52 -3.31
CA LYS A 4 -37.84 -43.31 -2.13
C LYS A 4 -36.46 -43.92 -2.38
N GLY A 5 -35.46 -43.56 -1.58
CA GLY A 5 -34.17 -44.26 -1.58
C GLY A 5 -32.92 -43.41 -1.31
N LEU A 6 -32.98 -42.08 -1.33
CA LEU A 6 -31.79 -41.26 -1.05
C LEU A 6 -31.49 -41.07 0.45
N LEU A 7 -32.48 -41.29 1.33
CA LEU A 7 -32.36 -41.05 2.77
C LEU A 7 -32.00 -42.31 3.57
N GLU A 8 -32.16 -43.50 3.00
CA GLU A 8 -31.90 -44.79 3.68
C GLU A 8 -30.42 -45.21 3.65
N ARG A 9 -29.54 -44.41 3.00
CA ARG A 9 -28.12 -44.74 2.80
C ARG A 9 -27.16 -44.04 3.77
N ARG A 10 -27.66 -43.47 4.86
CA ARG A 10 -26.81 -42.92 5.94
C ARG A 10 -26.86 -43.85 7.14
N VAL A 11 -26.03 -44.89 7.11
CA VAL A 11 -25.75 -45.70 8.30
C VAL A 11 -24.84 -44.87 9.20
N GLU A 12 -25.31 -44.53 10.40
CA GLU A 12 -24.49 -43.86 11.40
C GLU A 12 -23.28 -44.76 11.75
N GLY A 13 -22.07 -44.23 11.67
CA GLY A 13 -20.84 -44.96 11.98
C GLY A 13 -20.09 -45.60 10.80
N ALA A 14 -20.51 -45.37 9.55
CA ALA A 14 -19.79 -45.89 8.36
C ALA A 14 -18.46 -45.18 8.06
N ILE A 15 -18.11 -44.10 8.78
CA ILE A 15 -16.85 -43.37 8.62
C ILE A 15 -16.24 -43.19 10.01
N SER A 16 -15.25 -44.03 10.32
CA SER A 16 -14.37 -43.81 11.48
C SER A 16 -13.30 -42.80 11.07
N PRO A 17 -13.24 -41.60 11.67
CA PRO A 17 -12.19 -40.63 11.37
C PRO A 17 -10.83 -41.23 11.78
N ASN A 18 -9.92 -41.36 10.83
CA ASN A 18 -8.62 -41.99 11.04
C ASN A 18 -7.63 -41.12 11.85
N GLN A 19 -8.01 -39.87 12.13
CA GLN A 19 -7.21 -38.92 12.90
C GLN A 19 -8.06 -38.32 14.01
N LYS A 20 -7.54 -38.42 15.24
CA LYS A 20 -8.10 -37.70 16.39
C LYS A 20 -7.76 -36.22 16.20
N PHE A 21 -8.75 -35.35 16.37
CA PHE A 21 -8.53 -33.91 16.39
C PHE A 21 -7.75 -33.56 17.66
N GLU A 22 -6.48 -33.18 17.51
CA GLU A 22 -5.68 -32.62 18.61
C GLU A 22 -5.79 -31.10 18.59
N ASN A 23 -6.34 -30.54 19.67
CA ASN A 23 -6.41 -29.11 19.94
C ASN A 23 -5.03 -28.60 20.41
N ASN A 24 -4.04 -28.59 19.52
CA ASN A 24 -2.76 -27.94 19.81
C ASN A 24 -2.92 -26.42 19.59
N LEU A 25 -3.49 -25.75 20.59
CA LEU A 25 -3.42 -24.30 20.79
C LEU A 25 -1.99 -23.90 21.17
N ASN A 26 -1.06 -23.99 20.21
CA ASN A 26 0.21 -23.29 20.29
C ASN A 26 0.18 -22.17 19.24
N ASN A 27 -0.45 -21.06 19.61
CA ASN A 27 -0.29 -19.78 18.93
C ASN A 27 1.15 -19.29 19.20
N ASN A 28 2.13 -19.90 18.54
CA ASN A 28 3.37 -19.23 18.27
C ASN A 28 3.11 -18.31 17.09
N ASP A 29 2.66 -17.09 17.41
CA ASP A 29 2.68 -15.95 16.51
C ASP A 29 4.13 -15.70 16.09
N GLU A 30 4.60 -16.46 15.11
CA GLU A 30 5.79 -16.12 14.34
C GLU A 30 5.53 -14.76 13.70
N LYS A 31 6.03 -13.70 14.34
CA LYS A 31 6.11 -12.36 13.76
C LYS A 31 6.60 -12.52 12.32
N PRO A 32 5.85 -12.04 11.31
CA PRO A 32 6.28 -12.17 9.94
C PRO A 32 7.66 -11.53 9.82
N LYS A 33 8.67 -12.34 9.47
CA LYS A 33 10.04 -11.88 9.17
C LYS A 33 9.92 -10.65 8.28
N GLN A 34 10.44 -9.53 8.76
CA GLN A 34 10.45 -8.28 8.01
C GLN A 34 11.14 -8.56 6.68
N LYS A 35 10.36 -8.61 5.61
CA LYS A 35 10.89 -8.72 4.24
C LYS A 35 11.86 -7.56 4.07
N GLU A 36 13.13 -7.87 3.82
CA GLU A 36 14.11 -6.85 3.47
C GLU A 36 13.52 -6.00 2.35
N LYS A 37 13.34 -4.72 2.63
CA LYS A 37 12.70 -3.80 1.69
C LYS A 37 13.63 -3.66 0.51
N HIS A 38 13.29 -4.30 -0.59
CA HIS A 38 13.97 -4.13 -1.86
C HIS A 38 13.93 -2.63 -2.21
N LEU A 39 15.02 -1.92 -1.98
CA LEU A 39 15.13 -0.53 -2.38
C LEU A 39 15.16 -0.52 -3.92
N PHE A 40 14.08 -0.07 -4.52
CA PHE A 40 14.08 0.21 -5.95
C PHE A 40 15.11 1.31 -6.22
N LYS A 41 16.00 1.10 -7.20
CA LYS A 41 17.08 2.05 -7.56
C LYS A 41 16.60 3.49 -7.78
N ASN A 42 15.31 3.65 -8.07
CA ASN A 42 14.67 4.90 -8.44
C ASN A 42 14.05 5.62 -7.23
N GLN A 43 14.12 5.04 -6.02
CA GLN A 43 13.56 5.59 -4.79
C GLN A 43 14.69 5.91 -3.80
N LYS A 44 15.18 7.15 -3.83
CA LYS A 44 16.19 7.63 -2.88
C LYS A 44 15.60 8.11 -1.56
N ALA A 45 14.35 8.60 -1.58
CA ALA A 45 13.65 9.10 -0.41
C ALA A 45 12.16 8.69 -0.47
N THR A 46 11.58 8.37 0.69
CA THR A 46 10.13 8.07 0.81
C THR A 46 9.47 9.17 1.64
N ILE A 47 8.47 9.84 1.06
CA ILE A 47 7.66 10.85 1.74
C ILE A 47 6.33 10.20 2.10
N LYS A 48 5.99 10.18 3.40
CA LYS A 48 4.67 9.76 3.86
C LYS A 48 3.70 10.94 3.74
N ILE A 49 2.57 10.70 3.09
CA ILE A 49 1.51 11.71 2.86
C ILE A 49 0.16 11.19 3.34
N SER A 50 -0.77 12.10 3.62
CA SER A 50 -2.16 11.74 3.93
C SER A 50 -2.89 11.22 2.70
N GLY A 51 -3.99 10.50 2.92
CA GLY A 51 -4.80 9.95 1.82
C GLY A 51 -5.43 11.01 0.92
N GLU A 52 -5.75 12.19 1.48
CA GLU A 52 -6.28 13.32 0.72
C GLU A 52 -5.23 13.96 -0.18
N ILE A 53 -4.02 14.21 0.34
CA ILE A 53 -2.90 14.75 -0.45
C ILE A 53 -2.59 13.81 -1.63
N LYS A 54 -2.65 12.49 -1.41
CA LYS A 54 -2.44 11.51 -2.48
C LYS A 54 -3.48 11.66 -3.61
N LYS A 55 -4.76 11.83 -3.28
CA LYS A 55 -5.83 12.01 -4.28
C LYS A 55 -5.61 13.27 -5.10
N ASN A 56 -5.25 14.38 -4.44
CA ASN A 56 -4.98 15.65 -5.13
C ASN A 56 -3.76 15.53 -6.04
N LEU A 57 -2.68 14.88 -5.57
CA LEU A 57 -1.48 14.64 -6.38
C LEU A 57 -1.78 13.78 -7.61
N GLU A 58 -2.63 12.76 -7.46
CA GLU A 58 -3.05 11.89 -8.57
C GLU A 58 -3.89 12.67 -9.61
N ALA A 59 -4.80 13.54 -9.18
CA ALA A 59 -5.56 14.41 -10.08
C ALA A 59 -4.62 15.31 -10.90
N ILE A 60 -3.65 15.96 -10.26
CA ILE A 60 -2.66 16.82 -10.91
C ILE A 60 -1.81 16.02 -11.89
N LYS A 61 -1.40 14.81 -11.50
CA LYS A 61 -0.64 13.90 -12.36
C LYS A 61 -1.40 13.54 -13.63
N VAL A 62 -2.70 13.24 -13.52
CA VAL A 62 -3.56 12.95 -14.68
C VAL A 62 -3.73 14.18 -15.57
N MET A 63 -3.97 15.36 -14.99
CA MET A 63 -4.15 16.60 -15.74
C MET A 63 -2.90 16.98 -16.54
N GLN A 64 -1.73 16.90 -15.91
CA GLN A 64 -0.44 17.25 -16.53
C GLN A 64 0.23 16.10 -17.27
N LYS A 65 -0.45 14.94 -17.39
CA LYS A 65 0.06 13.73 -18.06
C LYS A 65 1.44 13.28 -17.54
N LEU A 66 1.66 13.44 -16.23
CA LEU A 66 2.91 13.06 -15.59
C LEU A 66 2.89 11.56 -15.25
N LYS A 67 4.05 10.92 -15.29
CA LYS A 67 4.15 9.47 -15.09
C LYS A 67 4.49 9.15 -13.63
N TYR A 68 5.32 9.97 -13.01
CA TYR A 68 5.86 9.71 -11.69
C TYR A 68 5.46 10.79 -10.68
N ASP A 69 5.28 10.38 -9.42
CA ASP A 69 4.83 11.30 -8.36
C ASP A 69 5.88 12.39 -8.07
N TYR A 70 7.18 12.11 -8.25
CA TYR A 70 8.23 13.12 -8.10
C TYR A 70 8.17 14.20 -9.18
N GLU A 71 7.67 13.89 -10.39
CA GLU A 71 7.50 14.89 -11.45
C GLU A 71 6.37 15.85 -11.10
N ALA A 72 5.28 15.32 -10.53
CA ALA A 72 4.17 16.14 -10.04
C ALA A 72 4.61 17.04 -8.89
N ILE A 73 5.42 16.53 -7.96
CA ILE A 73 6.01 17.33 -6.88
C ILE A 73 6.93 18.42 -7.44
N GLN A 74 7.78 18.09 -8.41
CA GLN A 74 8.67 19.07 -9.04
C GLN A 74 7.86 20.17 -9.75
N PHE A 75 6.83 19.79 -10.51
CA PHE A 75 5.94 20.74 -11.16
C PHE A 75 5.30 21.71 -10.15
N LEU A 76 4.84 21.20 -9.00
CA LEU A 76 4.25 22.04 -7.95
C LEU A 76 5.27 22.97 -7.28
N ILE A 77 6.50 22.50 -7.08
CA ILE A 77 7.58 23.34 -6.54
C ILE A 77 7.91 24.45 -7.53
N ASP A 78 8.04 24.12 -8.82
CA ASP A 78 8.37 25.10 -9.85
C ASP A 78 7.28 26.16 -9.96
N ASP A 79 6.00 25.77 -9.99
CA ASP A 79 4.84 26.68 -9.99
C ASP A 79 4.82 27.58 -8.74
N PHE A 80 5.01 26.98 -7.56
CA PHE A 80 5.10 27.75 -6.31
C PHE A 80 6.24 28.77 -6.35
N THR A 81 7.44 28.38 -6.78
CA THR A 81 8.60 29.28 -6.83
C THR A 81 8.47 30.41 -7.85
N GLN A 82 7.64 30.24 -8.88
CA GLN A 82 7.31 31.30 -9.82
C GLN A 82 6.37 32.35 -9.22
N SER A 83 5.48 31.93 -8.31
CA SER A 83 4.53 32.84 -7.64
C SER A 83 5.15 33.66 -6.49
N LEU A 84 6.35 33.32 -6.03
CA LEU A 84 7.03 33.99 -4.91
C LEU A 84 7.44 35.43 -5.25
N SER A 85 7.44 36.30 -4.24
CA SER A 85 8.04 37.63 -4.36
C SER A 85 9.56 37.54 -4.59
N PRO A 86 10.20 38.59 -5.16
CA PRO A 86 11.65 38.58 -5.39
C PRO A 86 12.47 38.33 -4.12
N GLU A 87 12.02 38.82 -2.97
CA GLU A 87 12.69 38.61 -1.68
C GLU A 87 12.56 37.16 -1.19
N GLU A 88 11.37 36.57 -1.31
CA GLU A 88 11.13 35.18 -0.92
C GLU A 88 11.86 34.22 -1.86
N LYS A 89 11.93 34.53 -3.15
CA LYS A 89 12.69 33.76 -4.12
C LYS A 89 14.18 33.73 -3.77
N ARG A 90 14.76 34.88 -3.37
CA ARG A 90 16.14 34.93 -2.85
C ARG A 90 16.31 34.08 -1.60
N ARG A 91 15.39 34.18 -0.64
CA ARG A 91 15.39 33.35 0.57
C ARG A 91 15.32 31.86 0.24
N TYR A 92 14.44 31.46 -0.67
CA TYR A 92 14.30 30.09 -1.15
C TYR A 92 15.60 29.57 -1.77
N THR A 93 16.24 30.34 -2.66
CA THR A 93 17.52 29.95 -3.27
C THR A 93 18.61 29.74 -2.21
N VAL A 94 18.76 30.68 -1.27
CA VAL A 94 19.75 30.56 -0.19
C VAL A 94 19.48 29.33 0.67
N LEU A 95 18.23 29.06 1.05
CA LEU A 95 17.90 27.87 1.85
C LEU A 95 18.17 26.58 1.09
N LYS A 96 17.82 26.52 -0.20
CA LYS A 96 18.02 25.35 -1.04
C LYS A 96 19.51 24.99 -1.22
N ASP A 97 20.37 25.99 -1.37
CA ASP A 97 21.81 25.77 -1.62
C ASP A 97 22.59 25.38 -0.35
N ASN A 98 22.01 25.61 0.85
CA ASN A 98 22.65 25.35 2.14
C ASN A 98 22.03 24.17 2.92
N LEU A 99 21.08 23.43 2.34
CA LEU A 99 20.47 22.23 2.93
C LEU A 99 21.21 20.95 2.52
#